data_AF-A0A0E0PAB6-F1
#
_entry.id   AF-A0A0E0PAB6-F1
#
_cell.length_a   1.000
_cell.length_b   1.000
_cell.length_c   1.000
_cell.angle_alpha   90.00
_cell.angle_beta   90.00
_cell.angle_gamma   90.00
#
_symmetry.space_group_name_H-M   'P 1'
#
loop_
_entity.id
_entity.type
_entity.pdbx_description
1 polymer ?
#
loop_
_entity_poly.entity_id
_entity_poly.type
_entity_poly.pdbx_seq_one_letter_code
_entity_poly.pdbx_strand_id
1 'polypeptide(L)'
;MKQKIVIKVSMPCEKSRSKAMKLVVMASGVSSVEVTGDGKDRLQVVGDGVDAACLVTCLRKKIGHAELVQVEEVKEKKPEEKKPEPCYCPHPCYYHHHYGGIPVAVGDQPSDPCSIM
;
A
#
# COMPACT_ATOMS: atom_id res chain seq x y z
N MET A 1 -1.50 -20.91 2.90
CA MET A 1 -0.25 -20.95 2.13
C MET A 1 -0.15 -19.65 1.35
N LYS A 2 0.91 -18.86 1.53
CA LYS A 2 1.05 -17.58 0.82
C LYS A 2 1.36 -17.82 -0.66
N GLN A 3 0.76 -17.01 -1.52
CA GLN A 3 0.92 -17.06 -2.96
C GLN A 3 1.31 -15.69 -3.49
N LYS A 4 2.14 -15.69 -4.54
CA LYS A 4 2.50 -14.55 -5.36
C LYS A 4 1.94 -14.77 -6.76
N ILE A 5 1.03 -13.90 -7.18
CA ILE A 5 0.31 -14.00 -8.44
C ILE A 5 0.69 -12.78 -9.29
N VAL A 6 1.04 -13.00 -10.56
CA VAL A 6 1.31 -11.92 -11.52
C VAL A 6 0.27 -11.99 -12.63
N ILE A 7 -0.45 -10.89 -12.83
CA ILE A 7 -1.51 -10.77 -13.83
C ILE A 7 -1.16 -9.61 -14.76
N LYS A 8 -1.09 -9.87 -16.06
CA LYS A 8 -1.00 -8.81 -17.07
C LYS A 8 -2.41 -8.30 -17.37
N VAL A 9 -2.61 -6.98 -17.30
CA VAL A 9 -3.90 -6.33 -17.54
C VAL A 9 -3.71 -5.12 -18.44
N SER A 10 -4.54 -5.02 -19.48
CA SER A 10 -4.55 -3.86 -20.37
C SER A 10 -5.19 -2.66 -19.68
N MET A 11 -4.37 -1.75 -19.15
CA MET A 11 -4.80 -0.56 -18.41
C MET A 11 -4.20 0.72 -19.03
N PRO A 12 -4.73 1.21 -20.16
CA PRO A 12 -4.11 2.30 -20.92
C PRO A 12 -4.10 3.64 -20.17
N CYS A 13 -5.09 3.89 -19.30
CA CYS A 13 -5.27 5.16 -18.61
C CYS A 13 -5.29 5.00 -17.08
N GLU A 14 -5.00 6.08 -16.35
CA GLU A 14 -4.98 6.07 -14.88
C GLU A 14 -6.30 5.61 -14.26
N LYS A 15 -7.44 6.06 -14.81
CA LYS A 15 -8.78 5.62 -14.37
C LYS A 15 -8.92 4.09 -14.39
N SER A 16 -8.41 3.43 -15.43
CA SER A 16 -8.44 1.97 -15.53
C SER A 16 -7.51 1.30 -14.50
N ARG A 17 -6.33 1.89 -14.24
CA ARG A 17 -5.39 1.41 -13.22
C ARG A 17 -5.97 1.52 -11.82
N SER A 18 -6.54 2.67 -11.45
CA SER A 18 -7.16 2.87 -10.14
C SER A 18 -8.35 1.92 -9.94
N LYS A 19 -9.16 1.67 -10.99
CA LYS A 19 -10.27 0.72 -10.93
C LYS A 19 -9.78 -0.72 -10.76
N ALA A 20 -8.74 -1.12 -11.49
CA ALA A 20 -8.16 -2.45 -11.38
C ALA A 20 -7.56 -2.67 -9.98
N MET A 21 -6.80 -1.70 -9.48
CA MET A 21 -6.20 -1.77 -8.15
C MET A 21 -7.27 -1.90 -7.05
N LYS A 22 -8.35 -1.11 -7.11
CA LYS A 22 -9.49 -1.25 -6.19
C LYS A 22 -10.11 -2.64 -6.22
N LEU A 23 -10.33 -3.22 -7.41
CA LEU A 23 -10.89 -4.57 -7.54
C LEU A 23 -9.99 -5.63 -6.91
N VAL A 24 -8.68 -5.52 -7.14
CA VAL A 24 -7.73 -6.50 -6.60
C VAL A 24 -7.63 -6.38 -5.08
N VAL A 25 -7.54 -5.17 -4.53
CA VAL A 25 -7.50 -4.95 -3.08
C VAL A 25 -8.78 -5.45 -2.38
N MET A 26 -9.93 -5.42 -3.06
CA MET A 26 -11.19 -5.94 -2.53
C MET A 26 -11.31 -7.47 -2.59
N ALA A 27 -10.41 -8.16 -3.30
CA ALA A 27 -10.46 -9.61 -3.38
C ALA A 27 -10.06 -10.26 -2.04
N SER A 28 -10.78 -11.31 -1.66
CA SER A 28 -10.50 -12.06 -0.44
C SER A 28 -9.12 -12.70 -0.49
N GLY A 29 -8.42 -12.66 0.64
CA GLY A 29 -7.09 -13.26 0.78
C GLY A 29 -5.93 -12.37 0.32
N VAL A 30 -6.19 -11.21 -0.28
CA VAL A 30 -5.13 -10.29 -0.73
C VAL A 30 -4.50 -9.57 0.46
N SER A 31 -3.17 -9.60 0.52
CA SER A 31 -2.36 -8.93 1.55
C SER A 31 -1.59 -7.74 0.99
N SER A 32 -1.13 -7.80 -0.25
CA SER A 32 -0.41 -6.71 -0.91
C SER A 32 -0.60 -6.73 -2.42
N VAL A 33 -0.57 -5.55 -3.03
CA VAL A 33 -0.71 -5.37 -4.47
C VAL A 33 0.32 -4.35 -4.94
N GLU A 34 1.03 -4.68 -6.01
CA GLU A 34 2.02 -3.82 -6.65
C GLU A 34 1.77 -3.75 -8.16
N VAL A 35 1.92 -2.55 -8.73
CA VAL A 35 1.87 -2.35 -10.18
C VAL A 35 3.30 -2.41 -10.71
N THR A 36 3.57 -3.36 -11.60
CA THR A 36 4.90 -3.62 -12.17
C THR A 36 4.87 -3.59 -13.70
N GLY A 37 6.05 -3.73 -14.32
CA GLY A 37 6.25 -3.68 -15.76
C GLY A 37 6.45 -2.26 -16.29
N ASP A 38 7.24 -2.12 -17.37
CA ASP A 38 7.58 -0.82 -17.96
C ASP A 38 6.33 -0.04 -18.40
N GLY A 39 5.31 -0.76 -18.87
CA GLY A 39 4.02 -0.22 -19.28
C GLY A 39 3.01 -0.02 -18.14
N LYS A 40 3.37 -0.35 -16.89
CA LYS A 40 2.44 -0.44 -15.74
C LYS A 40 1.24 -1.33 -16.06
N ASP A 41 1.51 -2.42 -16.77
CA ASP A 41 0.54 -3.37 -17.32
C ASP A 41 0.49 -4.67 -16.53
N ARG A 42 1.25 -4.79 -15.44
CA ARG A 42 1.26 -5.98 -14.58
C ARG A 42 0.83 -5.65 -13.15
N LEU A 43 0.00 -6.51 -12.59
CA LEU A 43 -0.41 -6.50 -11.19
C LEU A 43 0.20 -7.70 -10.51
N GLN A 44 1.07 -7.44 -9.53
CA GLN A 44 1.64 -8.43 -8.66
C GLN A 44 0.85 -8.44 -7.35
N VAL A 45 0.28 -9.59 -7.02
CA VAL A 45 -0.63 -9.77 -5.89
C VAL A 45 -0.03 -10.79 -4.96
N VAL A 46 0.09 -10.45 -3.68
CA VAL A 46 0.54 -11.35 -2.63
C VAL A 46 -0.62 -11.56 -1.67
N GLY A 47 -0.90 -12.82 -1.33
CA GLY A 47 -2.02 -13.13 -0.45
C GLY A 47 -2.08 -14.61 -0.05
N ASP A 48 -3.00 -14.93 0.85
CA ASP A 48 -3.28 -16.29 1.31
C ASP A 48 -4.72 -16.67 0.93
N GLY A 49 -4.90 -17.78 0.23
CA GLY A 49 -6.22 -18.20 -0.23
C GLY A 49 -6.81 -17.34 -1.35
N VAL A 50 -5.97 -16.70 -2.17
CA VAL A 50 -6.42 -15.88 -3.30
C VAL A 50 -6.84 -16.78 -4.46
N ASP A 51 -8.11 -16.72 -4.87
CA ASP A 51 -8.58 -17.38 -6.07
C ASP A 51 -8.12 -16.62 -7.32
N ALA A 52 -6.99 -17.05 -7.89
CA ALA A 52 -6.39 -16.45 -9.08
C ALA A 52 -7.32 -16.50 -10.30
N ALA A 53 -8.10 -17.57 -10.47
CA ALA A 53 -9.00 -17.73 -11.62
C ALA A 53 -10.20 -16.76 -11.52
N CYS A 54 -10.79 -16.65 -10.32
CA CYS A 54 -11.86 -15.68 -10.07
C CYS A 54 -11.34 -14.24 -10.20
N LEU A 55 -10.15 -13.94 -9.69
CA LEU A 55 -9.52 -12.62 -9.79
C LEU A 55 -9.31 -12.20 -11.26
N VAL A 56 -8.73 -13.08 -12.08
CA VAL A 56 -8.52 -12.82 -13.52
C VAL A 56 -9.87 -12.66 -14.23
N THR A 57 -10.86 -13.49 -13.90
CA THR A 57 -12.20 -13.40 -14.49
C THR A 57 -12.89 -12.08 -14.14
N CYS A 58 -12.76 -11.61 -12.90
CA CYS A 58 -13.29 -10.32 -12.47
C CYS A 58 -12.62 -9.15 -13.19
N LEU A 59 -11.29 -9.21 -13.38
CA LEU A 59 -10.54 -8.22 -14.16
C LEU A 59 -10.99 -8.21 -15.62
N ARG A 60 -11.17 -9.39 -16.23
CA ARG A 60 -11.72 -9.55 -17.59
C ARG A 60 -13.08 -8.88 -17.77
N LYS A 61 -13.96 -9.02 -16.79
CA LYS A 61 -15.33 -8.48 -16.82
C LYS A 61 -15.38 -6.97 -16.59
N LYS A 62 -14.53 -6.41 -15.73
CA LYS A 62 -14.68 -5.03 -15.24
C LYS A 62 -13.66 -4.03 -15.80
N ILE A 63 -12.50 -4.51 -16.23
CA ILE A 63 -11.39 -3.68 -16.72
C ILE A 63 -11.18 -3.89 -18.22
N GLY A 64 -11.06 -5.15 -18.66
CA GLY A 64 -10.76 -5.50 -20.04
C GLY A 64 -9.81 -6.70 -20.11
N HIS A 65 -8.97 -6.79 -21.15
CA HIS A 65 -8.10 -7.95 -21.33
C HIS A 65 -7.16 -8.17 -20.14
N ALA A 66 -7.18 -9.39 -19.58
CA ALA A 66 -6.31 -9.81 -18.49
C ALA A 66 -5.82 -11.25 -18.67
N GLU A 67 -4.57 -11.50 -18.33
CA GLU A 67 -3.87 -12.78 -18.51
C GLU A 67 -3.12 -13.14 -17.23
N LEU A 68 -3.29 -14.38 -16.78
CA LEU A 68 -2.52 -14.94 -15.68
C LEU A 68 -1.12 -15.28 -16.18
N VAL A 69 -0.10 -14.58 -15.69
CA VAL A 69 1.30 -14.78 -16.11
C VAL A 69 2.00 -15.79 -15.23
N GLN A 70 1.82 -15.69 -13.91
CA GLN A 70 2.52 -16.53 -12.95
C GLN A 70 1.70 -16.71 -11.67
N VAL A 71 1.74 -17.91 -11.11
CA VAL A 71 1.27 -18.22 -9.75
C VAL A 71 2.38 -19.00 -9.08
N GLU A 72 2.92 -18.44 -8.01
CA GLU A 72 4.00 -19.03 -7.25
C GLU A 72 3.60 -19.15 -5.78
N GLU A 73 3.84 -20.32 -5.18
CA GLU A 73 3.64 -20.51 -3.75
C GLU A 73 4.86 -19.99 -2.99
N VAL A 74 4.65 -18.99 -2.13
CA VAL A 74 5.68 -18.46 -1.25
C VAL A 74 5.77 -19.38 -0.04
N LYS A 75 6.69 -20.35 -0.10
CA LYS A 75 7.11 -21.09 1.09
C LYS A 75 7.88 -20.13 1.99
N GLU A 76 7.34 -19.85 3.17
CA GLU A 76 8.02 -19.06 4.19
C GLU A 76 9.31 -19.77 4.60
N LYS A 77 10.43 -19.42 3.98
CA LYS A 77 11.73 -19.63 4.60
C LYS A 77 11.77 -18.69 5.80
N LYS A 78 11.90 -19.28 6.98
CA LYS A 78 12.07 -18.62 8.28
C LYS A 78 12.93 -17.35 8.12
N PRO A 79 12.48 -16.17 8.58
CA PRO A 79 13.19 -14.92 8.33
C PRO A 79 14.57 -14.93 9.00
N GLU A 80 15.63 -14.77 8.19
CA GLU A 80 16.87 -14.18 8.67
C GLU A 80 16.62 -12.69 8.82
N GLU A 81 16.79 -12.20 10.04
CA GLU A 81 16.52 -10.86 10.51
C GLU A 81 17.43 -9.85 9.78
N LYS A 82 16.99 -9.33 8.63
CA LYS A 82 17.60 -8.12 8.07
C LYS A 82 17.16 -6.94 8.92
N LYS A 83 18.07 -6.51 9.80
CA LYS A 83 18.06 -5.22 10.51
C LYS A 83 17.45 -4.10 9.65
N PRO A 84 16.59 -3.24 10.19
CA PRO A 84 16.09 -2.09 9.46
C PRO A 84 17.27 -1.16 9.12
N GLU A 85 17.50 -0.96 7.82
CA GLU A 85 18.40 0.08 7.32
C GLU A 85 17.79 1.45 7.66
N PRO A 86 18.54 2.36 8.31
CA PRO A 86 18.02 3.65 8.73
C PRO A 86 17.73 4.53 7.50
N CYS A 87 16.48 4.97 7.34
CA CYS A 87 16.09 5.98 6.37
C CYS A 87 16.79 7.31 6.67
N TYR A 88 17.83 7.65 5.91
CA TYR A 88 18.48 8.96 5.98
C TYR A 88 17.70 9.94 5.08
N CYS A 89 16.79 10.71 5.69
CA CYS A 89 16.16 11.85 5.02
C CYS A 89 17.00 13.11 5.28
N PRO A 90 17.66 13.71 4.28
CA PRO A 90 18.44 14.94 4.45
C PRO A 90 17.58 16.22 4.62
N HIS A 91 16.31 16.11 5.02
CA HIS A 91 15.43 17.26 5.23
C HIS A 91 14.72 17.16 6.58
N PRO A 92 14.79 18.20 7.43
CA PRO A 92 14.31 18.14 8.81
C PRO A 92 12.79 18.27 8.85
N CYS A 93 12.07 17.15 8.75
CA CYS A 93 10.64 17.13 9.06
C CYS A 93 10.48 16.97 10.58
N TYR A 94 10.32 18.11 11.26
CA TYR A 94 9.96 18.21 12.66
C TYR A 94 8.69 17.39 12.97
N TYR A 95 8.81 16.47 13.92
CA TYR A 95 7.72 15.74 14.54
C TYR A 95 6.73 16.70 15.21
N HIS A 96 5.44 16.64 14.85
CA HIS A 96 4.34 17.19 15.66
C HIS A 96 3.32 16.08 15.93
N HIS A 97 3.44 15.45 17.09
CA HIS A 97 2.49 14.49 17.65
C HIS A 97 1.36 15.26 18.36
N HIS A 98 0.12 15.16 17.89
CA HIS A 98 -1.05 15.43 18.74
C HIS A 98 -2.15 14.40 18.49
N TYR A 99 -2.17 13.34 19.31
CA TYR A 99 -3.38 12.60 19.67
C TYR A 99 -3.70 12.93 21.12
N GLY A 100 -4.94 13.38 21.39
CA GLY A 100 -5.32 14.09 22.60
C GLY A 100 -5.70 13.27 23.83
N GLY A 101 -5.81 13.99 24.95
CA GLY A 101 -6.45 13.62 26.22
C GLY A 101 -6.70 14.88 27.08
N ILE A 102 -7.90 15.00 27.67
CA ILE A 102 -8.54 16.14 28.38
C ILE A 102 -8.50 15.89 29.93
N PRO A 103 -8.82 16.82 30.87
CA PRO A 103 -8.49 18.24 31.11
C PRO A 103 -7.73 18.43 32.47
N VAL A 104 -7.31 19.65 32.86
CA VAL A 104 -7.72 20.37 34.11
C VAL A 104 -6.78 21.52 34.51
N ALA A 105 -7.42 22.61 34.95
CA ALA A 105 -7.05 23.56 36.00
C ALA A 105 -5.86 24.54 35.81
N VAL A 106 -6.23 25.76 35.42
CA VAL A 106 -5.82 27.10 35.94
C VAL A 106 -4.61 27.16 36.89
N GLY A 107 -3.64 27.99 36.52
CA GLY A 107 -2.65 28.56 37.43
C GLY A 107 -1.72 29.58 36.75
N ASP A 108 -2.10 30.85 36.84
CA ASP A 108 -1.26 32.07 36.89
C ASP A 108 -0.37 32.49 35.69
N GLN A 109 -0.74 33.62 35.07
CA GLN A 109 0.15 34.54 34.34
C GLN A 109 1.31 34.97 35.25
N PRO A 110 2.52 35.29 34.75
CA PRO A 110 2.68 36.68 34.32
C PRO A 110 3.77 36.98 33.27
N SER A 111 3.62 38.19 32.70
CA SER A 111 4.66 39.10 32.18
C SER A 111 5.07 38.99 30.71
N ASP A 112 4.42 39.83 29.88
CA ASP A 112 5.08 40.52 28.77
C ASP A 112 6.42 41.15 29.22
N PRO A 113 7.39 41.30 28.31
CA PRO A 113 7.50 42.61 27.68
C PRO A 113 7.85 42.56 26.18
N CYS A 114 7.06 43.31 25.41
CA CYS A 114 7.52 44.41 24.56
C CYS A 114 8.43 44.11 23.35
N SER A 115 7.87 44.46 22.17
CA SER A 115 8.41 45.43 21.19
C SER A 115 9.19 44.97 19.95
N ILE A 116 8.86 45.71 18.86
CA ILE A 116 9.62 46.06 17.64
C ILE A 116 9.49 45.06 16.47
N MET A 117 9.03 45.43 15.25
CA MET A 117 8.56 46.68 14.63
C MET A 117 7.56 46.34 13.52
#